data_AF-A0A424KPR2-F1
#
_entry.id   AF-A0A424KPR2-F1
#
_cell.length_a   1.000
_cell.length_b   1.000
_cell.length_c   1.000
_cell.angle_alpha   90.00
_cell.angle_beta   90.00
_cell.angle_gamma   90.00
#
_symmetry.space_group_name_H-M   'P 1'
#
loop_
_entity.id
_entity.type
_entity.pdbx_description
1 polymer ?
#
loop_
_entity_poly.entity_id
_entity_poly.type
_entity_poly.pdbx_seq_one_letter_code
_entity_poly.pdbx_strand_id
1 'polypeptide(L)'
;MSNNEFEDALAVIDSIPEDGLAKPGIRTKANRIRGQAQRWLALWNEELALRVAEEDAGTAPIVQLITSRGPVTIMLHEDQAPNTVANFIELSERGFYNGTRFHRVEPNFVAQGGDPNSRPGSIGTPGTGGRGAQLPDEAARTDKRQHFAGAVAMAKAPDPAKPGKSILNSASSQFYIVLEPAESLNAEYTVFGRVIDGMEAVHRLRRDDELTAVMTISRPDREYKATTIPLPGIPAAGTTIDQP
;
A
#
# COMPACT_ATOMS: atom_id res chain seq x y z
N MET A 1 -7.44 -11.14 13.72
CA MET A 1 -6.18 -10.79 12.99
C MET A 1 -6.43 -9.90 11.78
N SER A 2 -7.49 -10.10 10.99
CA SER A 2 -7.76 -9.30 9.78
C SER A 2 -7.78 -7.78 10.01
N ASN A 3 -8.19 -7.33 11.21
CA ASN A 3 -8.31 -5.91 11.56
C ASN A 3 -7.21 -5.43 12.53
N ASN A 4 -6.03 -6.06 12.54
CA ASN A 4 -4.96 -5.79 13.51
C ASN A 4 -5.32 -6.07 14.99
N GLU A 5 -6.41 -6.80 15.24
CA GLU A 5 -6.85 -7.27 16.55
C GLU A 5 -5.99 -8.48 17.00
N PHE A 6 -4.74 -8.23 17.37
CA PHE A 6 -3.80 -9.28 17.79
C PHE A 6 -4.00 -9.70 19.25
N GLU A 7 -4.39 -8.78 20.13
CA GLU A 7 -4.74 -9.08 21.52
C GLU A 7 -5.97 -9.99 21.61
N ASP A 8 -7.04 -9.67 20.88
CA ASP A 8 -8.23 -10.51 20.82
C ASP A 8 -7.93 -11.90 20.27
N ALA A 9 -7.05 -11.99 19.26
CA ALA A 9 -6.60 -13.28 18.74
C ALA A 9 -5.89 -14.12 19.81
N LEU A 10 -5.06 -13.50 20.66
CA LEU A 10 -4.41 -14.17 21.78
C LEU A 10 -5.44 -14.58 22.84
N ALA A 11 -6.35 -13.69 23.21
CA ALA A 11 -7.42 -13.97 24.17
C ALA A 11 -8.28 -15.17 23.74
N VAL A 12 -8.64 -15.24 22.45
CA VAL A 12 -9.37 -16.38 21.89
C VAL A 12 -8.56 -17.68 22.03
N ILE A 13 -7.27 -17.65 21.69
CA ILE A 13 -6.41 -18.84 21.78
C ILE A 13 -6.22 -19.30 23.22
N ASP A 14 -6.08 -18.36 24.16
CA ASP A 14 -5.87 -18.65 25.57
C ASP A 14 -7.16 -19.07 26.28
N SER A 15 -8.33 -18.80 25.69
CA SER A 15 -9.63 -19.30 26.15
C SER A 15 -9.92 -20.75 25.76
N ILE A 16 -9.11 -21.39 24.89
CA ILE A 16 -9.35 -22.76 24.44
C ILE A 16 -9.11 -23.72 25.62
N PRO A 17 -10.12 -24.51 26.04
CA PRO A 17 -9.97 -25.41 27.17
C PRO A 17 -9.04 -26.59 26.82
N GLU A 18 -8.43 -27.21 27.84
CA GLU A 18 -7.41 -28.27 27.66
C GLU A 18 -7.94 -29.50 26.90
N ASP A 19 -9.20 -29.86 27.09
CA ASP A 19 -9.88 -30.92 26.34
C ASP A 19 -10.04 -30.56 24.84
N GLY A 20 -10.26 -29.28 24.53
CA GLY A 20 -10.23 -28.73 23.18
C GLY A 20 -8.84 -28.81 22.55
N LEU A 21 -7.80 -28.46 23.31
CA LEU A 21 -6.40 -28.54 22.86
C LEU A 21 -5.91 -29.98 22.68
N ALA A 22 -6.47 -30.94 23.41
CA ALA A 22 -6.13 -32.36 23.31
C ALA A 22 -6.59 -33.01 21.98
N LYS A 23 -7.48 -32.35 21.23
CA LYS A 23 -7.90 -32.83 19.90
C LYS A 23 -6.71 -32.87 18.92
N PRO A 24 -6.61 -33.89 18.04
CA PRO A 24 -5.48 -34.06 17.13
C PRO A 24 -5.18 -32.79 16.32
N GLY A 25 -3.92 -32.33 16.37
CA GLY A 25 -3.43 -31.18 15.60
C GLY A 25 -3.83 -29.80 16.13
N ILE A 26 -4.79 -29.69 17.06
CA ILE A 26 -5.28 -28.40 17.56
C ILE A 26 -4.20 -27.68 18.38
N ARG A 27 -3.54 -28.35 19.33
CA ARG A 27 -2.46 -27.74 20.14
C ARG A 27 -1.34 -27.15 19.28
N THR A 28 -0.87 -27.91 18.30
CA THR A 28 0.19 -27.44 17.38
C THR A 28 -0.25 -26.23 16.59
N LYS A 29 -1.48 -26.23 16.07
CA LYS A 29 -2.04 -25.08 15.33
C LYS A 29 -2.20 -23.86 16.25
N ALA A 30 -2.74 -24.05 17.47
CA ALA A 30 -2.92 -23.00 18.46
C ALA A 30 -1.57 -22.36 18.85
N ASN A 31 -0.55 -23.17 19.15
CA ASN A 31 0.80 -22.67 19.47
C ASN A 31 1.42 -21.88 18.32
N ARG A 32 1.23 -22.33 17.07
CA ARG A 32 1.71 -21.61 15.88
C ARG A 32 1.03 -20.25 15.75
N ILE A 33 -0.30 -20.20 15.87
CA ILE A 33 -1.05 -18.94 15.76
C ILE A 33 -0.70 -18.03 16.93
N ARG A 34 -0.56 -18.55 18.16
CA ARG A 34 -0.13 -17.77 19.33
C ARG A 34 1.21 -17.09 19.08
N GLY A 35 2.21 -17.86 18.65
CA GLY A 35 3.55 -17.31 18.36
C GLY A 35 3.53 -16.28 17.23
N GLN A 36 2.65 -16.44 16.23
CA GLN A 36 2.43 -15.43 15.21
C GLN A 36 1.80 -14.16 15.79
N ALA A 37 0.67 -14.29 16.49
CA ALA A 37 -0.04 -13.16 17.08
C ALA A 37 0.82 -12.37 18.07
N GLN A 38 1.68 -13.02 18.86
CA GLN A 38 2.64 -12.35 19.75
C GLN A 38 3.65 -11.49 18.99
N ARG A 39 4.24 -12.01 17.89
CA ARG A 39 5.16 -11.22 17.05
C ARG A 39 4.46 -10.04 16.41
N TRP A 40 3.26 -10.26 15.90
CA TRP A 40 2.44 -9.24 15.27
C TRP A 40 2.02 -8.14 16.25
N LEU A 41 1.66 -8.52 17.47
CA LEU A 41 1.32 -7.56 18.53
C LEU A 41 2.51 -6.65 18.88
N ALA A 42 3.72 -7.21 18.98
CA ALA A 42 4.92 -6.41 19.24
C ALA A 42 5.14 -5.35 18.14
N LEU A 43 5.11 -5.78 16.87
CA LEU A 43 5.23 -4.87 15.72
C LEU A 43 4.08 -3.86 15.64
N TRP A 44 2.88 -4.26 16.02
CA TRP A 44 1.71 -3.38 16.02
C TRP A 44 1.81 -2.30 17.09
N ASN A 45 2.34 -2.62 18.27
CA ASN A 45 2.58 -1.62 19.32
C ASN A 45 3.62 -0.58 18.89
N GLU A 46 4.68 -0.99 18.17
CA GLU A 46 5.62 -0.07 17.54
C GLU A 46 4.93 0.83 16.50
N GLU A 47 4.10 0.24 15.64
CA GLU A 47 3.30 0.95 14.65
C GLU A 47 2.36 1.99 15.28
N LEU A 48 1.66 1.62 16.37
CA LEU A 48 0.77 2.51 17.11
C LEU A 48 1.52 3.70 17.70
N ALA A 49 2.70 3.49 18.30
CA ALA A 49 3.52 4.57 18.84
C ALA A 49 3.92 5.58 17.74
N LEU A 50 4.29 5.07 16.56
CA LEU A 50 4.61 5.91 15.40
C LEU A 50 3.37 6.67 14.88
N ARG A 51 2.18 6.06 14.88
CA ARG A 51 0.94 6.75 14.48
C ARG A 51 0.58 7.89 15.41
N VAL A 52 0.73 7.69 16.72
CA VAL A 52 0.55 8.76 17.71
C VAL A 52 1.53 9.90 17.45
N ALA A 53 2.81 9.59 17.22
CA ALA A 53 3.80 10.62 16.90
C ALA A 53 3.50 11.39 15.60
N GLU A 54 3.02 10.71 14.54
CA GLU A 54 2.59 11.36 13.29
C GLU A 54 1.37 12.27 13.48
N GLU A 55 0.39 11.82 14.27
CA GLU A 55 -0.82 12.59 14.59
C GLU A 55 -0.47 13.82 15.44
N ASP A 56 0.39 13.68 16.45
CA ASP A 56 0.86 14.76 17.30
C ASP A 56 1.68 15.80 16.51
N ALA A 57 2.47 15.35 15.52
CA ALA A 57 3.22 16.25 14.64
C ALA A 57 2.30 17.07 13.74
N GLY A 58 1.18 16.50 13.27
CA GLY A 58 0.16 17.20 12.48
C GLY A 58 0.63 17.70 11.11
N THR A 59 1.76 17.21 10.61
CA THR A 59 2.39 17.65 9.34
C THR A 59 2.20 16.66 8.20
N ALA A 60 1.72 15.45 8.46
CA ALA A 60 1.57 14.41 7.46
C ALA A 60 0.56 14.82 6.36
N PRO A 61 0.88 14.63 5.07
CA PRO A 61 -0.08 14.85 4.00
C PRO A 61 -1.29 13.92 4.13
N ILE A 62 -2.48 14.45 3.91
CA ILE A 62 -3.75 13.72 3.89
C ILE A 62 -4.39 13.86 2.52
N VAL A 63 -4.77 12.73 1.95
CA VAL A 63 -5.49 12.64 0.68
C VAL A 63 -6.79 11.85 0.87
N GLN A 64 -7.76 12.08 0.00
CA GLN A 64 -9.00 11.32 -0.03
C GLN A 64 -9.18 10.69 -1.42
N LEU A 65 -9.30 9.37 -1.45
CA LEU A 65 -9.70 8.62 -2.63
C LEU A 65 -11.22 8.69 -2.74
N ILE A 66 -11.73 9.22 -3.85
CA ILE A 66 -13.16 9.17 -4.16
C ILE A 66 -13.40 7.92 -5.00
N THR A 67 -13.97 6.89 -4.37
CA THR A 67 -14.26 5.62 -5.05
C THR A 67 -15.75 5.44 -5.29
N SER A 68 -16.10 4.57 -6.23
CA SER A 68 -17.49 4.13 -6.45
C SER A 68 -18.14 3.43 -5.25
N ARG A 69 -17.38 3.10 -4.19
CA ARG A 69 -17.86 2.45 -2.95
C ARG A 69 -17.89 3.39 -1.73
N GLY A 70 -17.53 4.65 -1.92
CA GLY A 70 -17.41 5.67 -0.88
C GLY A 70 -16.02 6.31 -0.82
N PRO A 71 -15.89 7.40 -0.06
CA PRO A 71 -14.59 8.04 0.17
C PRO A 71 -13.69 7.16 1.06
N VAL A 72 -12.38 7.25 0.84
CA VAL A 72 -11.35 6.63 1.69
C VAL A 72 -10.28 7.67 1.96
N THR A 73 -10.09 8.04 3.23
CA THR A 73 -9.10 9.04 3.63
C THR A 73 -7.81 8.35 4.02
N ILE A 74 -6.68 8.81 3.48
CA ILE A 74 -5.36 8.24 3.67
C ILE A 74 -4.42 9.32 4.21
N MET A 75 -3.70 9.00 5.28
CA MET A 75 -2.55 9.74 5.76
C MET A 75 -1.28 9.18 5.12
N LEU A 76 -0.39 10.03 4.64
CA LEU A 76 0.84 9.65 3.93
C LEU A 76 2.07 9.74 4.84
N HIS A 77 2.92 8.72 4.80
CA HIS A 77 4.13 8.56 5.62
C HIS A 77 5.33 9.25 4.96
N GLU A 78 5.28 10.59 4.88
CA GLU A 78 6.28 11.37 4.14
C GLU A 78 7.70 11.22 4.70
N ASP A 79 7.86 11.02 6.00
CA ASP A 79 9.19 10.86 6.62
C ASP A 79 9.84 9.51 6.25
N GLN A 80 9.02 8.45 6.16
CA GLN A 80 9.49 7.09 5.89
C GLN A 80 9.56 6.76 4.40
N ALA A 81 8.76 7.42 3.56
CA ALA A 81 8.72 7.17 2.11
C ALA A 81 8.60 8.48 1.31
N PRO A 82 9.50 9.47 1.51
CA PRO A 82 9.37 10.81 0.93
C PRO A 82 9.24 10.79 -0.60
N ASN A 83 10.00 9.94 -1.30
CA ASN A 83 9.96 9.92 -2.75
C ASN A 83 8.66 9.29 -3.28
N THR A 84 8.19 8.23 -2.61
CA THR A 84 6.92 7.56 -2.96
C THR A 84 5.71 8.45 -2.66
N VAL A 85 5.74 9.19 -1.55
CA VAL A 85 4.72 10.20 -1.22
C VAL A 85 4.72 11.34 -2.24
N ALA A 86 5.91 11.86 -2.60
CA ALA A 86 6.02 12.86 -3.66
C ALA A 86 5.48 12.37 -5.00
N ASN A 87 5.75 11.13 -5.38
CA ASN A 87 5.19 10.52 -6.57
C ASN A 87 3.66 10.48 -6.53
N PHE A 88 3.09 10.01 -5.42
CA PHE A 88 1.65 9.85 -5.29
C PHE A 88 0.92 11.20 -5.32
N ILE A 89 1.43 12.21 -4.60
CA ILE A 89 0.86 13.57 -4.59
C ILE A 89 1.01 14.22 -5.98
N GLU A 90 2.19 14.16 -6.60
CA GLU A 90 2.44 14.71 -7.94
C GLU A 90 1.46 14.15 -8.97
N LEU A 91 1.20 12.83 -8.95
CA LEU A 91 0.26 12.17 -9.84
C LEU A 91 -1.20 12.54 -9.51
N SER A 92 -1.55 12.62 -8.23
CA SER A 92 -2.90 12.97 -7.78
C SER A 92 -3.28 14.39 -8.21
N GLU A 93 -2.39 15.37 -8.01
CA GLU A 93 -2.62 16.77 -8.38
C GLU A 93 -2.74 16.98 -9.90
N ARG A 94 -2.13 16.11 -10.70
CA ARG A 94 -2.29 16.08 -12.16
C ARG A 94 -3.57 15.36 -12.63
N GLY A 95 -4.38 14.85 -11.71
CA GLY A 95 -5.56 14.04 -12.03
C GLY A 95 -5.22 12.70 -12.66
N PHE A 96 -3.97 12.20 -12.49
CA PHE A 96 -3.53 10.95 -13.10
C PHE A 96 -4.39 9.77 -12.64
N TYR A 97 -4.83 9.75 -11.39
CA TYR A 97 -5.62 8.62 -10.88
C TYR A 97 -7.08 8.63 -11.33
N ASN A 98 -7.58 9.73 -11.89
CA ASN A 98 -8.98 9.90 -12.22
C ASN A 98 -9.43 8.87 -13.28
N GLY A 99 -10.53 8.19 -12.99
CA GLY A 99 -11.13 7.17 -13.85
C GLY A 99 -10.35 5.85 -13.92
N THR A 100 -9.24 5.71 -13.18
CA THR A 100 -8.58 4.40 -13.02
C THR A 100 -9.45 3.47 -12.18
N ARG A 101 -9.19 2.17 -12.22
CA ARG A 101 -9.98 1.16 -11.50
C ARG A 101 -9.11 0.32 -10.57
N PHE A 102 -9.76 -0.26 -9.58
CA PHE A 102 -9.20 -1.35 -8.79
C PHE A 102 -9.24 -2.64 -9.62
N HIS A 103 -8.21 -2.85 -10.44
CA HIS A 103 -8.15 -3.95 -11.41
C HIS A 103 -7.85 -5.31 -10.77
N ARG A 104 -7.36 -5.33 -9.52
CA ARG A 104 -7.13 -6.53 -8.73
C ARG A 104 -7.62 -6.30 -7.30
N VAL A 105 -8.59 -7.11 -6.86
CA VAL A 105 -9.08 -7.10 -5.48
C VAL A 105 -9.12 -8.53 -4.98
N GLU A 106 -8.33 -8.81 -3.95
CA GLU A 106 -8.27 -10.10 -3.26
C GLU A 106 -8.75 -9.89 -1.82
N PRO A 107 -9.99 -10.29 -1.46
CA PRO A 107 -10.66 -9.88 -0.22
C PRO A 107 -9.88 -10.10 1.09
N ASN A 108 -8.97 -11.07 1.11
CA ASN A 108 -8.17 -11.43 2.29
C ASN A 108 -6.70 -11.03 2.12
N PHE A 109 -6.40 -10.09 1.23
CA PHE A 109 -5.03 -9.67 0.95
C PHE A 109 -4.95 -8.18 0.63
N VAL A 110 -5.27 -7.77 -0.61
CA VAL A 110 -5.10 -6.38 -1.05
C VAL A 110 -6.16 -5.95 -2.07
N ALA A 111 -6.45 -4.65 -2.09
CA ALA A 111 -7.14 -3.98 -3.20
C ALA A 111 -6.16 -3.09 -3.95
N GLN A 112 -5.84 -3.44 -5.19
CA GLN A 112 -4.81 -2.80 -6.04
C GLN A 112 -5.44 -1.99 -7.17
N GLY A 113 -4.98 -0.75 -7.31
CA GLY A 113 -5.47 0.24 -8.28
C GLY A 113 -4.36 1.18 -8.78
N GLY A 114 -4.75 2.28 -9.42
CA GLY A 114 -3.82 3.30 -9.91
C GLY A 114 -3.10 2.96 -11.22
N ASP A 115 -3.64 2.01 -11.99
CA ASP A 115 -3.14 1.68 -13.32
C ASP A 115 -3.86 2.50 -14.41
N PRO A 116 -3.18 3.33 -15.22
CA PRO A 116 -3.79 4.03 -16.36
C PRO A 116 -4.41 3.10 -17.42
N ASN A 117 -3.94 1.86 -17.55
CA ASN A 117 -4.50 0.87 -18.49
C ASN A 117 -5.85 0.31 -18.02
N SER A 118 -6.22 0.54 -16.76
CA SER A 118 -7.53 0.13 -16.24
C SER A 118 -8.67 1.11 -16.57
N ARG A 119 -8.37 2.27 -17.18
CA ARG A 119 -9.40 3.23 -17.57
C ARG A 119 -10.30 2.68 -18.70
N PRO A 120 -11.58 3.08 -18.74
CA PRO A 120 -12.43 2.80 -19.90
C PRO A 120 -11.78 3.28 -21.20
N GLY A 121 -11.73 2.42 -22.22
CA GLY A 121 -11.18 2.75 -23.54
C GLY A 121 -9.66 2.70 -23.65
N SER A 122 -8.92 2.40 -22.57
CA SER A 122 -7.48 2.13 -22.65
C SER A 122 -7.20 0.86 -23.47
N ILE A 123 -6.17 0.92 -24.30
CA ILE A 123 -5.74 -0.21 -25.16
C ILE A 123 -4.83 -1.19 -24.40
N GLY A 124 -4.14 -0.71 -23.35
CA GLY A 124 -3.23 -1.53 -22.56
C GLY A 124 -3.95 -2.51 -21.62
N THR A 125 -3.23 -3.54 -21.18
CA THR A 125 -3.74 -4.53 -20.23
C THR A 125 -3.74 -3.96 -18.80
N PRO A 126 -4.85 -4.03 -18.04
CA PRO A 126 -4.85 -3.70 -16.62
C PRO A 126 -3.85 -4.56 -15.84
N GLY A 127 -3.12 -3.94 -14.92
CA GLY A 127 -1.96 -4.47 -14.21
C GLY A 127 -0.61 -4.12 -14.82
N THR A 128 -0.52 -3.60 -16.06
CA THR A 128 0.77 -3.40 -16.75
C THR A 128 1.15 -1.94 -16.99
N GLY A 129 0.27 -0.98 -16.73
CA GLY A 129 0.55 0.44 -16.96
C GLY A 129 1.26 1.12 -15.77
N GLY A 130 1.73 2.35 -16.01
CA GLY A 130 2.46 3.15 -15.03
C GLY A 130 2.59 4.61 -15.45
N ARG A 131 3.33 5.42 -14.70
CA ARG A 131 3.57 6.85 -14.98
C ARG A 131 4.55 7.12 -16.14
N GLY A 132 5.00 6.08 -16.86
CA GLY A 132 6.06 6.20 -17.88
C GLY A 132 7.48 6.29 -17.32
N ALA A 133 7.65 6.16 -16.01
CA ALA A 133 8.94 6.09 -15.32
C ALA A 133 8.81 5.22 -14.05
N GLN A 134 9.95 4.86 -13.46
CA GLN A 134 10.03 4.05 -12.25
C GLN A 134 10.56 4.86 -11.06
N LEU A 135 10.48 4.29 -9.85
CA LEU A 135 10.94 4.91 -8.60
C LEU A 135 12.04 4.07 -7.95
N PRO A 136 13.05 4.71 -7.33
CA PRO A 136 13.87 4.05 -6.33
C PRO A 136 13.03 3.45 -5.20
N ASP A 137 13.35 2.23 -4.78
CA ASP A 137 12.66 1.56 -3.67
C ASP A 137 13.06 2.18 -2.31
N GLU A 138 12.08 2.32 -1.41
CA GLU A 138 12.28 2.81 -0.03
C GLU A 138 12.01 1.71 1.02
N ALA A 139 11.63 0.50 0.58
CA ALA A 139 11.33 -0.67 1.42
C ALA A 139 12.55 -1.24 2.19
N ALA A 140 13.76 -0.76 1.89
CA ALA A 140 15.00 -1.14 2.57
C ALA A 140 15.37 -0.20 3.73
N ARG A 141 14.63 0.91 3.92
CA ARG A 141 14.89 1.84 5.02
C ARG A 141 14.69 1.18 6.37
N THR A 142 15.47 1.62 7.35
CA THR A 142 15.43 1.10 8.73
C THR A 142 14.18 1.55 9.48
N ASP A 143 13.61 2.70 9.11
CA ASP A 143 12.42 3.31 9.71
C ASP A 143 11.15 3.05 8.90
N LYS A 144 11.17 2.12 7.94
CA LYS A 144 10.00 1.79 7.11
C LYS A 144 8.78 1.35 7.92
N ARG A 145 7.60 1.57 7.35
CA ARG A 145 6.32 1.08 7.88
C ARG A 145 6.03 -0.36 7.42
N GLN A 146 5.22 -1.09 8.17
CA GLN A 146 4.88 -2.50 7.90
C GLN A 146 3.49 -2.63 7.27
N HIS A 147 3.22 -3.77 6.61
CA HIS A 147 1.95 -4.04 5.93
C HIS A 147 0.88 -4.55 6.91
N PHE A 148 0.43 -3.69 7.80
CA PHE A 148 -0.77 -3.92 8.60
C PHE A 148 -2.04 -3.70 7.77
N ALA A 149 -3.20 -4.18 8.25
CA ALA A 149 -4.46 -3.86 7.61
C ALA A 149 -4.67 -2.33 7.59
N GLY A 150 -5.12 -1.81 6.44
CA GLY A 150 -5.23 -0.39 6.15
C GLY A 150 -3.93 0.27 5.65
N ALA A 151 -2.79 -0.41 5.65
CA ALA A 151 -1.57 0.14 5.04
C ALA A 151 -1.73 0.33 3.53
N VAL A 152 -1.08 1.37 3.00
CA VAL A 152 -1.08 1.72 1.57
C VAL A 152 0.35 1.63 1.06
N ALA A 153 0.56 0.79 0.06
CA ALA A 153 1.90 0.51 -0.47
C ALA A 153 1.95 0.60 -1.99
N MET A 154 3.12 0.93 -2.52
CA MET A 154 3.34 1.06 -3.95
C MET A 154 3.59 -0.32 -4.58
N ALA A 155 2.84 -0.64 -5.62
CA ALA A 155 3.01 -1.88 -6.37
C ALA A 155 4.25 -1.80 -7.25
N LYS A 156 4.86 -2.96 -7.51
CA LYS A 156 6.06 -3.14 -8.32
C LYS A 156 5.81 -4.14 -9.44
N ALA A 157 6.60 -4.06 -10.51
CA ALA A 157 6.52 -5.03 -11.58
C ALA A 157 6.98 -6.41 -11.07
N PRO A 158 6.27 -7.50 -11.41
CA PRO A 158 6.69 -8.85 -11.05
C PRO A 158 8.01 -9.21 -11.76
N ASP A 159 8.88 -9.95 -11.08
CA ASP A 159 10.14 -10.46 -11.65
C ASP A 159 9.87 -11.77 -12.40
N PRO A 160 9.99 -11.79 -13.74
CA PRO A 160 9.75 -13.01 -14.53
C PRO A 160 10.78 -14.11 -14.24
N ALA A 161 11.96 -13.75 -13.71
CA ALA A 161 13.01 -14.71 -13.35
C ALA A 161 12.84 -15.26 -11.92
N LYS A 162 12.01 -14.64 -11.07
CA LYS A 162 11.83 -15.01 -9.66
C LYS A 162 10.34 -15.00 -9.29
N PRO A 163 9.62 -16.12 -9.46
CA PRO A 163 8.21 -16.22 -9.08
C PRO A 163 7.96 -15.77 -7.64
N GLY A 164 6.98 -14.89 -7.47
CA GLY A 164 6.64 -14.31 -6.16
C GLY A 164 7.55 -13.16 -5.71
N LYS A 165 8.47 -12.70 -6.56
CA LYS A 165 9.29 -11.51 -6.36
C LYS A 165 8.98 -10.42 -7.38
N SER A 166 9.42 -9.21 -7.07
CA SER A 166 9.31 -8.01 -7.86
C SER A 166 10.68 -7.49 -8.28
N ILE A 167 10.70 -6.78 -9.40
CA ILE A 167 11.91 -6.15 -9.93
C ILE A 167 12.27 -4.97 -9.01
N LEU A 168 13.53 -4.90 -8.58
CA LEU A 168 14.05 -3.78 -7.79
C LEU A 168 13.85 -2.45 -8.54
N ASN A 169 13.41 -1.41 -7.83
CA ASN A 169 13.19 -0.07 -8.39
C ASN A 169 12.19 -0.05 -9.57
N SER A 170 11.14 -0.87 -9.51
CA SER A 170 10.13 -0.95 -10.59
C SER A 170 8.77 -0.36 -10.21
N ALA A 171 8.65 0.20 -9.02
CA ALA A 171 7.47 0.94 -8.61
C ALA A 171 7.20 2.12 -9.56
N SER A 172 5.94 2.45 -9.79
CA SER A 172 5.54 3.49 -10.76
C SER A 172 4.33 4.28 -10.25
N SER A 173 3.11 3.99 -10.72
CA SER A 173 1.89 4.67 -10.27
C SER A 173 0.92 3.78 -9.49
N GLN A 174 0.99 2.47 -9.71
CA GLN A 174 0.04 1.53 -9.12
C GLN A 174 0.29 1.37 -7.63
N PHE A 175 -0.77 1.36 -6.83
CA PHE A 175 -0.72 1.18 -5.39
C PHE A 175 -1.75 0.14 -4.95
N TYR A 176 -1.64 -0.30 -3.70
CA TYR A 176 -2.65 -1.17 -3.10
C TYR A 176 -2.90 -0.81 -1.65
N ILE A 177 -4.12 -1.10 -1.20
CA ILE A 177 -4.55 -1.01 0.20
C ILE A 177 -4.58 -2.44 0.76
N VAL A 178 -3.93 -2.65 1.89
CA VAL A 178 -3.82 -3.93 2.59
C VAL A 178 -5.12 -4.21 3.34
N LEU A 179 -5.79 -5.32 3.05
CA LEU A 179 -7.05 -5.75 3.67
C LEU A 179 -6.83 -6.63 4.89
N GLU A 180 -5.78 -7.45 4.85
CA GLU A 180 -5.32 -8.26 5.97
C GLU A 180 -3.82 -8.11 6.14
N PRO A 181 -3.31 -8.22 7.38
CA PRO A 181 -1.91 -7.98 7.62
C PRO A 181 -0.99 -8.95 6.83
N ALA A 182 0.02 -8.42 6.12
CA ALA A 182 0.79 -9.14 5.11
C ALA A 182 2.32 -9.04 5.29
N GLU A 183 2.87 -9.76 6.26
CA GLU A 183 4.31 -9.71 6.63
C GLU A 183 5.26 -10.06 5.46
N SER A 184 4.83 -10.92 4.53
CA SER A 184 5.61 -11.31 3.36
C SER A 184 5.96 -10.14 2.42
N LEU A 185 5.26 -9.01 2.53
CA LEU A 185 5.47 -7.82 1.70
C LEU A 185 6.48 -6.82 2.31
N ASN A 186 6.75 -6.90 3.61
CA ASN A 186 7.48 -5.88 4.38
C ASN A 186 8.90 -5.57 3.87
N ALA A 187 9.57 -6.53 3.25
CA ALA A 187 10.94 -6.37 2.74
C ALA A 187 11.01 -5.93 1.28
N GLU A 188 9.87 -5.81 0.60
CA GLU A 188 9.83 -5.79 -0.85
C GLU A 188 9.07 -4.61 -1.45
N TYR A 189 8.07 -4.09 -0.73
CA TYR A 189 7.22 -2.99 -1.17
C TYR A 189 7.26 -1.82 -0.19
N THR A 190 7.25 -0.60 -0.74
CA THR A 190 7.25 0.62 0.07
C THR A 190 5.84 0.91 0.57
N VAL A 191 5.62 0.79 1.87
CA VAL A 191 4.44 1.36 2.55
C VAL A 191 4.64 2.87 2.66
N PHE A 192 3.73 3.65 2.07
CA PHE A 192 3.85 5.10 1.99
C PHE A 192 2.62 5.83 2.58
N GLY A 193 1.64 5.10 3.10
CA GLY A 193 0.51 5.69 3.82
C GLY A 193 -0.33 4.66 4.55
N ARG A 194 -1.39 5.12 5.18
CA ARG A 194 -2.42 4.31 5.84
C ARG A 194 -3.80 4.92 5.68
N VAL A 195 -4.82 4.08 5.59
CA VAL A 195 -6.21 4.47 5.71
C VAL A 195 -6.45 4.97 7.14
N ILE A 196 -7.03 6.16 7.26
CA ILE A 196 -7.44 6.77 8.54
C ILE A 196 -8.96 6.88 8.66
N ASP A 197 -9.69 6.77 7.55
CA ASP A 197 -11.15 6.74 7.50
C ASP A 197 -11.63 6.06 6.21
N GLY A 198 -12.80 5.41 6.24
CA GLY A 198 -13.40 4.76 5.07
C GLY A 198 -12.94 3.32 4.80
N MET A 199 -12.42 2.59 5.80
CA MET A 199 -11.99 1.19 5.62
C MET A 199 -13.16 0.27 5.22
N GLU A 200 -14.38 0.58 5.64
CA GLU A 200 -15.59 -0.13 5.20
C GLU A 200 -15.88 0.05 3.71
N ALA A 201 -15.53 1.21 3.12
CA ALA A 201 -15.57 1.39 1.67
C ALA A 201 -14.52 0.53 0.97
N VAL A 202 -13.31 0.45 1.53
CA VAL A 202 -12.23 -0.41 1.04
C VAL A 202 -12.67 -1.89 1.03
N HIS A 203 -13.28 -2.40 2.10
CA HIS A 203 -13.77 -3.80 2.14
C HIS A 203 -14.91 -4.10 1.15
N ARG A 204 -15.65 -3.07 0.72
CA ARG A 204 -16.69 -3.19 -0.31
C ARG A 204 -16.14 -3.16 -1.73
N LEU A 205 -14.88 -2.76 -1.93
CA LEU A 205 -14.27 -2.74 -3.26
C LEU A 205 -14.31 -4.12 -3.91
N ARG A 206 -14.54 -4.11 -5.22
CA ARG A 206 -14.54 -5.26 -6.12
C ARG A 206 -13.67 -4.92 -7.32
N ARG A 207 -13.28 -5.96 -8.06
CA ARG A 207 -12.60 -5.78 -9.33
C ARG A 207 -13.43 -4.86 -10.24
N ASP A 208 -12.75 -3.93 -10.90
CA ASP A 208 -13.30 -2.92 -11.81
C ASP A 208 -14.08 -1.77 -11.14
N ASP A 209 -14.14 -1.72 -9.81
CA ASP A 209 -14.64 -0.53 -9.11
C ASP A 209 -13.75 0.68 -9.42
N GLU A 210 -14.38 1.84 -9.61
CA GLU A 210 -13.72 3.05 -10.08
C GLU A 210 -13.11 3.87 -8.94
N LEU A 211 -11.91 4.40 -9.20
CA LEU A 211 -11.29 5.53 -8.50
C LEU A 211 -11.58 6.80 -9.32
N THR A 212 -12.62 7.53 -8.92
CA THR A 212 -13.10 8.71 -9.64
C THR A 212 -12.12 9.86 -9.54
N ALA A 213 -11.57 10.11 -8.35
CA ALA A 213 -10.59 11.15 -8.11
C ALA A 213 -9.72 10.86 -6.88
N VAL A 214 -8.58 11.53 -6.81
CA VAL A 214 -7.79 11.66 -5.57
C VAL A 214 -7.69 13.15 -5.23
N MET A 215 -8.20 13.51 -4.06
CA MET A 215 -8.24 14.89 -3.59
C MET A 215 -7.22 15.10 -2.47
N THR A 216 -6.42 16.16 -2.55
CA THR A 216 -5.58 16.59 -1.43
C THR A 216 -6.44 17.27 -0.38
N ILE A 217 -6.41 16.78 0.86
CA ILE A 217 -7.13 17.36 2.00
C ILE A 217 -6.24 18.36 2.74
N SER A 218 -5.02 17.95 3.06
CA SER A 218 -4.00 18.80 3.67
C SER A 218 -2.61 18.30 3.28
N ARG A 219 -1.65 19.21 3.13
CA ARG A 219 -0.23 18.87 3.01
C ARG A 219 0.60 20.11 3.32
N PRO A 220 1.87 19.95 3.73
CA PRO A 220 2.83 21.04 3.75
C PRO A 220 2.88 21.80 2.41
N ASP A 221 3.01 23.13 2.51
CA ASP A 221 3.16 24.01 1.34
C ASP A 221 4.59 23.92 0.79
N ARG A 222 4.82 22.89 -0.02
CA ARG A 222 6.05 22.67 -0.77
C ARG A 222 5.75 21.98 -2.10
N GLU A 223 6.72 21.98 -3.00
CA GLU A 223 6.63 21.21 -4.23
C GLU A 223 6.80 19.71 -3.93
N TYR A 224 5.88 18.90 -4.45
CA TYR A 224 5.97 17.44 -4.45
C TYR A 224 6.35 16.97 -5.85
N LYS A 225 7.60 16.52 -6.01
CA LYS A 225 8.14 16.04 -7.27
C LYS A 225 9.01 14.83 -7.03
N ALA A 226 8.64 13.69 -7.62
CA ALA A 226 9.40 12.47 -7.43
C ALA A 226 10.71 12.47 -8.23
N THR A 227 11.74 11.88 -7.63
CA THR A 227 12.91 11.40 -8.35
C THR A 227 12.54 10.09 -9.04
N THR A 228 12.67 10.07 -10.37
CA THR A 228 12.30 8.93 -11.21
C THR A 228 13.49 8.32 -11.92
N ILE A 229 13.41 7.01 -12.18
CA ILE A 229 14.32 6.25 -13.03
C ILE A 229 13.65 6.04 -14.40
N PRO A 230 14.35 6.27 -15.52
CA PRO A 230 13.81 5.99 -16.86
C PRO A 230 13.46 4.51 -17.03
N LEU A 231 12.46 4.22 -17.87
CA LEU A 231 12.14 2.84 -18.20
C LEU A 231 13.31 2.16 -18.94
N PRO A 232 13.59 0.87 -18.69
CA PRO A 232 14.62 0.14 -19.42
C PRO A 232 14.44 0.25 -20.94
N GLY A 233 15.47 0.68 -21.66
CA GLY A 233 15.45 0.84 -23.11
C GLY A 233 14.81 2.14 -23.63
N ILE A 234 14.33 3.03 -22.75
CA ILE A 234 13.84 4.37 -23.11
C ILE A 234 14.79 5.40 -22.48
N PRO A 235 15.56 6.18 -23.27
CA PRO A 235 16.46 7.18 -22.71
C PRO A 235 15.69 8.23 -21.91
N ALA A 236 16.31 8.75 -20.84
CA ALA A 236 15.76 9.87 -20.07
C ALA A 236 15.51 11.05 -21.01
N ALA A 237 14.32 11.65 -20.95
CA ALA A 237 14.03 12.85 -21.72
C ALA A 237 14.90 14.02 -21.18
N GLY A 238 15.98 14.35 -21.89
CA GLY A 238 16.74 15.58 -21.64
C GLY A 238 18.23 15.55 -22.01
N THR A 239 18.55 15.55 -23.30
CA THR A 239 19.64 16.40 -23.80
C THR A 239 19.14 17.09 -25.06
N THR A 240 19.14 18.42 -25.01
CA THR A 240 18.75 19.39 -26.03
C THR A 240 19.20 18.95 -27.43
N ILE A 241 18.27 18.83 -28.38
CA ILE A 241 18.59 19.03 -29.79
C ILE A 241 17.99 20.38 -30.15
N ASP A 242 18.82 21.40 -29.96
CA ASP A 242 18.65 22.71 -30.55
C ASP A 242 18.86 22.52 -32.06
N GLN A 243 17.84 22.79 -32.88
CA GLN A 243 18.01 22.99 -34.31
C GLN A 243 17.00 24.05 -34.79
N PRO A 244 17.43 25.00 -35.64
CA PRO A 244 16.56 25.96 -36.31
C PRO A 244 15.62 25.31 -37.33
#